data_AF-A0A1J7B9V3-F1
#
_entry.id   AF-A0A1J7B9V3-F1
#
_cell.length_a   1.000
_cell.length_b   1.000
_cell.length_c   1.000
_cell.angle_alpha   90.00
_cell.angle_beta   90.00
_cell.angle_gamma   90.00
#
_symmetry.space_group_name_H-M   'P 1'
#
loop_
_entity.id
_entity.type
_entity.pdbx_description
1 polymer ?
#
loop_
_entity_poly.entity_id
_entity_poly.type
_entity_poly.pdbx_seq_one_letter_code
_entity_poly.pdbx_strand_id
1 'polypeptide(L)'
;MHRVAERTTAVNAEIHAELRRLQSVVGTVAHGWRGDGATAYAQLQHRWNEDAEMLGRALDAIAERLHAAARNYTAADEEQRVRLSGIRAALG
;
A
#
# COMPACT_ATOMS: atom_id res chain seq x y z
N MET A 1 8.20 -8.36 15.27
CA MET A 1 7.67 -7.02 14.94
C MET A 1 8.39 -6.35 13.76
N HIS A 2 9.73 -6.34 13.70
CA HIS A 2 10.48 -5.80 12.54
C HIS A 2 10.02 -6.41 11.19
N ARG A 3 9.87 -7.73 11.14
CA ARG A 3 9.36 -8.47 9.97
C ARG A 3 8.00 -8.02 9.43
N VAL A 4 7.08 -7.53 10.28
CA VAL A 4 5.74 -7.13 9.81
C VAL A 4 5.81 -5.76 9.14
N ALA A 5 6.52 -4.82 9.74
CA ALA A 5 6.76 -3.51 9.14
C ALA A 5 7.57 -3.62 7.83
N GLU A 6 8.61 -4.46 7.82
CA GLU A 6 9.39 -4.77 6.60
C GLU A 6 8.50 -5.38 5.51
N ARG A 7 7.65 -6.35 5.87
CA ARG A 7 6.74 -6.99 4.91
C ARG A 7 5.71 -6.02 4.37
N THR A 8 5.14 -5.13 5.19
CA THR A 8 4.19 -4.11 4.72
C THR A 8 4.86 -3.12 3.77
N THR A 9 6.09 -2.70 4.07
CA THR A 9 6.86 -1.81 3.21
C THR A 9 7.19 -2.47 1.87
N ALA A 10 7.61 -3.74 1.91
CA ALA A 10 7.90 -4.54 0.71
C ALA A 10 6.65 -4.72 -0.17
N VAL A 11 5.51 -5.07 0.43
CA VAL A 11 4.24 -5.22 -0.29
C VAL A 11 3.80 -3.87 -0.90
N ASN A 12 3.93 -2.76 -0.17
CA ASN A 12 3.60 -1.45 -0.73
C ASN A 12 4.49 -1.12 -1.95
N ALA A 13 5.79 -1.37 -1.85
CA ALA A 13 6.73 -1.16 -2.95
C ALA A 13 6.42 -2.04 -4.19
N GLU A 14 6.05 -3.32 -3.97
CA GLU A 14 5.65 -4.24 -5.04
C GLU A 14 4.39 -3.74 -5.77
N ILE A 15 3.38 -3.28 -5.04
CA ILE A 15 2.13 -2.83 -5.67
C ILE A 15 2.36 -1.54 -6.46
N HIS A 16 3.14 -0.60 -5.93
CA HIS A 16 3.56 0.60 -6.66
C HIS A 16 4.35 0.26 -7.93
N ALA A 17 5.17 -0.79 -7.91
CA ALA A 17 5.89 -1.26 -9.10
C ALA A 17 4.95 -1.84 -10.15
N GLU A 18 3.95 -2.62 -9.74
CA GLU A 18 2.97 -3.21 -10.66
C GLU A 18 2.06 -2.13 -11.28
N LEU A 19 1.66 -1.12 -10.50
CA LEU A 19 0.94 0.05 -11.01
C LEU A 19 1.71 0.76 -12.14
N ARG A 20 3.00 1.02 -11.94
CA ARG A 20 3.86 1.63 -12.98
C ARG A 20 4.00 0.73 -14.21
N ARG A 21 4.09 -0.59 -14.00
CA ARG A 21 4.15 -1.57 -15.09
C ARG A 21 2.88 -1.51 -15.93
N LEU A 22 1.71 -1.52 -15.30
CA LEU A 22 0.43 -1.42 -16.00
C LEU A 22 0.30 -0.10 -16.77
N GLN A 23 0.75 1.02 -16.18
CA GLN A 23 0.78 2.32 -16.86
C GLN A 23 1.64 2.29 -18.14
N SER A 24 2.80 1.62 -18.10
CA SER A 24 3.67 1.45 -19.26
C SER A 24 3.03 0.61 -20.37
N VAL A 25 2.32 -0.46 -20.00
CA VAL A 25 1.59 -1.31 -20.95
C VAL A 25 0.49 -0.51 -21.66
N VAL A 26 -0.31 0.25 -20.91
CA VAL A 26 -1.35 1.12 -21.50
C VAL A 26 -0.73 2.18 -22.41
N GLY A 27 0.41 2.77 -22.02
CA GLY A 27 1.17 3.70 -22.85
C GLY A 27 1.75 3.08 -24.13
N THR A 28 2.01 1.77 -24.15
CA THR A 28 2.54 1.07 -25.33
C THR A 28 1.42 0.75 -26.33
N VAL A 29 0.26 0.30 -25.84
CA VAL A 29 -0.94 0.02 -26.67
C VAL A 29 -1.47 1.29 -27.34
N ALA A 30 -1.34 2.43 -26.67
CA ALA A 30 -1.66 3.76 -27.19
C ALA A 30 -1.08 4.09 -28.55
N HIS A 31 0.17 3.66 -28.80
CA HIS A 31 0.92 4.07 -29.98
C HIS A 31 0.28 3.50 -31.26
N GLY A 32 -0.39 2.34 -31.15
CA GLY A 32 -1.10 1.69 -32.25
C GLY A 32 -2.49 2.28 -32.55
N TRP A 33 -3.10 3.03 -31.61
CA TRP A 33 -4.49 3.50 -31.74
C TRP A 33 -4.63 4.98 -32.15
N ARG A 34 -3.52 5.72 -32.33
CA ARG A 34 -3.52 7.15 -32.72
C ARG A 34 -4.14 7.44 -34.10
N GLY A 35 -4.29 6.43 -34.97
CA GLY A 35 -4.84 6.61 -36.33
C GLY A 35 -6.36 6.80 -36.34
N ASP A 36 -7.12 5.77 -35.94
CA ASP A 36 -8.58 5.73 -36.13
C ASP A 36 -9.38 5.89 -34.81
N GLY A 37 -8.72 5.84 -33.66
CA GLY A 37 -9.35 5.76 -32.33
C GLY A 37 -8.92 6.84 -31.33
N ALA A 38 -8.35 7.95 -31.79
CA ALA A 38 -7.72 8.96 -30.93
C ALA A 38 -8.61 9.45 -29.78
N THR A 39 -9.91 9.65 -30.00
CA THR A 39 -10.87 10.05 -28.96
C THR A 39 -11.13 8.94 -27.95
N ALA A 40 -11.31 7.69 -28.39
CA ALA A 40 -11.51 6.54 -27.51
C ALA A 40 -10.26 6.26 -26.67
N TYR A 41 -9.08 6.43 -27.27
CA TYR A 41 -7.81 6.36 -26.57
C TYR A 41 -7.67 7.46 -25.51
N ALA A 42 -7.97 8.71 -25.85
CA ALA A 42 -7.91 9.82 -24.89
C ALA A 42 -8.84 9.58 -23.68
N GLN A 43 -10.05 9.06 -23.92
CA GLN A 43 -10.98 8.69 -22.85
C GLN A 43 -10.48 7.52 -22.01
N LEU A 44 -9.86 6.50 -22.62
CA LEU A 44 -9.28 5.37 -21.90
C LEU A 44 -8.07 5.81 -21.08
N GLN A 45 -7.21 6.64 -21.64
CA GLN A 45 -6.03 7.19 -20.95
C GLN A 45 -6.45 8.03 -19.74
N HIS A 46 -7.49 8.86 -19.88
CA HIS A 46 -8.03 9.64 -18.77
C HIS A 46 -8.56 8.74 -17.65
N ARG A 47 -9.44 7.79 -17.99
CA ARG A 47 -9.98 6.82 -17.03
C ARG A 47 -8.89 5.99 -16.36
N TRP A 48 -7.92 5.53 -17.13
CA TRP A 48 -6.79 4.77 -16.61
C TRP A 48 -5.98 5.58 -15.59
N ASN A 49 -5.70 6.86 -15.88
CA ASN A 49 -4.97 7.72 -14.95
C ASN A 49 -5.78 7.94 -13.65
N GLU A 50 -7.09 8.17 -13.76
CA GLU A 50 -7.98 8.30 -12.60
C GLU A 50 -7.99 7.02 -11.73
N ASP A 51 -8.13 5.86 -12.38
CA ASP A 51 -8.15 4.56 -11.71
C ASP A 51 -6.81 4.25 -11.04
N ALA A 52 -5.69 4.56 -11.71
CA ALA A 52 -4.35 4.37 -11.18
C ALA A 52 -4.09 5.25 -9.95
N GLU A 53 -4.52 6.52 -9.99
CA GLU A 53 -4.44 7.40 -8.84
C GLU A 53 -5.33 6.92 -7.68
N MET A 54 -6.56 6.49 -7.97
CA MET A 54 -7.49 5.99 -6.96
C MET A 54 -6.93 4.73 -6.29
N LEU A 55 -6.36 3.82 -7.07
CA LEU A 55 -5.70 2.62 -6.57
C LEU A 55 -4.47 2.97 -5.73
N GLY A 56 -3.62 3.89 -6.20
CA GLY A 56 -2.48 4.40 -5.42
C GLY A 56 -2.90 4.94 -4.04
N ARG A 57 -3.91 5.80 -4.01
CA ARG A 57 -4.46 6.35 -2.76
C ARG A 57 -5.02 5.27 -1.83
N ALA A 58 -5.72 4.28 -2.38
CA ALA A 58 -6.26 3.17 -1.59
C ALA A 58 -5.15 2.32 -0.94
N LEU A 59 -4.06 2.10 -1.67
CA LEU A 59 -2.90 1.33 -1.20
C LEU A 59 -2.13 2.07 -0.10
N ASP A 60 -1.91 3.37 -0.27
CA ASP A 60 -1.26 4.19 0.76
C ASP A 60 -2.11 4.21 2.04
N ALA A 61 -3.43 4.30 1.92
CA ALA A 61 -4.35 4.21 3.07
C ALA A 61 -4.30 2.83 3.76
N ILE A 62 -4.19 1.74 2.99
CA ILE A 62 -4.02 0.38 3.54
C ILE A 62 -2.67 0.26 4.27
N ALA A 63 -1.59 0.78 3.68
CA ALA A 63 -0.26 0.76 4.28
C ALA A 63 -0.24 1.55 5.60
N GLU A 64 -0.87 2.73 5.65
CA GLU A 64 -0.98 3.53 6.86
C GLU A 64 -1.77 2.80 7.96
N ARG A 65 -2.89 2.17 7.60
CA ARG A 65 -3.68 1.34 8.55
C ARG A 65 -2.88 0.15 9.08
N LEU A 66 -2.12 -0.52 8.24
CA LEU A 66 -1.24 -1.63 8.65
C LEU A 66 -0.13 -1.15 9.59
N HIS A 67 0.49 -0.01 9.29
CA HIS A 67 1.50 0.60 10.17
C HIS A 67 0.88 0.99 11.52
N ALA A 68 -0.30 1.58 11.53
CA ALA A 68 -1.03 1.90 12.76
C ALA A 68 -1.34 0.64 13.58
N ALA A 69 -1.83 -0.41 12.92
CA ALA A 69 -2.10 -1.69 13.57
C ALA A 69 -0.83 -2.32 14.17
N ALA A 70 0.29 -2.31 13.43
CA ALA A 70 1.58 -2.83 13.92
C ALA A 70 2.10 -2.05 15.13
N ARG A 71 1.94 -0.72 15.15
CA ARG A 71 2.28 0.12 16.32
C ARG A 71 1.39 -0.21 17.52
N ASN A 72 0.07 -0.28 17.32
CA ASN A 72 -0.87 -0.57 18.39
C ASN A 72 -0.62 -1.94 19.01
N TYR A 73 -0.30 -2.95 18.18
CA TYR A 73 0.02 -4.29 18.66
C TYR A 73 1.34 -4.32 19.46
N THR A 74 2.34 -3.54 19.04
CA THR A 74 3.61 -3.41 19.80
C THR A 74 3.38 -2.73 21.15
N ALA A 75 2.60 -1.65 21.16
CA ALA A 75 2.28 -0.92 22.40
C ALA A 75 1.50 -1.81 23.39
N ALA A 76 0.52 -2.58 22.90
CA ALA A 76 -0.25 -3.50 23.72
C ALA A 76 0.61 -4.62 24.33
N ASP A 77 1.54 -5.19 23.56
CA ASP A 77 2.44 -6.26 24.05
C ASP A 77 3.41 -5.74 25.12
N GLU A 78 3.97 -4.55 24.91
CA GLU A 78 4.87 -3.91 25.88
C GLU A 78 4.14 -3.54 27.18
N GLU A 79 2.94 -2.98 27.08
CA GLU A 79 2.11 -2.65 28.23
C GLU A 79 1.77 -3.90 29.06
N GLN A 80 1.46 -5.01 28.39
CA GLN A 80 1.17 -6.28 29.04
C GLN A 80 2.41 -6.85 29.77
N ARG A 81 3.60 -6.73 29.17
CA ARG A 81 4.87 -7.13 29.80
C ARG A 81 5.20 -6.30 31.03
N VAL A 82 5.02 -4.99 30.97
CA VAL A 82 5.23 -4.08 32.11
C VAL A 82 4.27 -4.43 33.25
N ARG A 83 2.99 -4.67 32.96
CA ARG A 83 2.00 -5.09 33.97
C ARG A 83 2.39 -6.42 34.64
N LEU A 84 2.82 -7.42 33.86
CA LEU A 84 3.29 -8.71 34.38
C LEU A 84 4.53 -8.58 35.26
N SER A 85 5.47 -7.70 34.86
CA SER A 85 6.66 -7.40 35.67
C SER A 85 6.30 -6.73 36.99
N GLY A 86 5.38 -5.76 36.97
CA GLY A 86 4.88 -5.08 38.17
C GLY A 86 4.16 -6.02 39.15
N ILE A 87 3.35 -6.95 38.63
CA ILE A 87 2.70 -7.99 39.47
C ILE A 87 3.75 -8.91 40.09
N ARG A 88 4.76 -9.35 39.32
CA ARG A 88 5.84 -10.18 39.86
C ARG A 88 6.67 -9.47 40.92
N ALA A 89 6.93 -8.17 40.76
CA ALA A 89 7.64 -7.36 41.73
C ALA A 89 6.82 -7.07 43.00
N ALA A 90 5.49 -7.13 42.94
CA ALA A 90 4.61 -6.95 44.09
C ALA A 90 4.34 -8.24 44.88
N LEU A 91 4.64 -9.40 44.30
CA LEU A 91 4.40 -10.73 44.88
C LEU A 91 5.69 -11.43 45.35
N GLY A 92 6.85 -10.82 45.16
CA GLY A 92 8.14 -11.24 45.71
C GLY A 92 8.65 -10.25 46.74
#